data_AF-A0ABD1BJR3-F1
#
_entry.id   AF-A0ABD1BJR3-F1
#
_cell.length_a   1.000
_cell.length_b   1.000
_cell.length_c   1.000
_cell.angle_alpha   90.00
_cell.angle_beta   90.00
_cell.angle_gamma   90.00
#
_symmetry.space_group_name_H-M   'P 1'
#
loop_
_entity.id
_entity.type
_entity.pdbx_description
1 polymer ?
#
loop_
_entity_poly.entity_id
_entity_poly.type
_entity_poly.pdbx_seq_one_letter_code
_entity_poly.pdbx_strand_id
1 'polypeptide(L)'
;MAPRILLCGDPIGNLSQLFKRVQSVNKSAGPFDALFCVGQFFPDSPEFLDEFLDYVEARAQVPIPTYFTGDYGISAPKILSKTSKKAENQGFKMDGLEVSHNLFWLRGSGKFTLHGLSVVYLSGRQSSETQFGKYSQDDVDALRALAEESGVVDLFLSYPFF
;
A
#
# COMPACT_ATOMS: atom_id res chain seq x y z
N MET A 1 1.96 21.23 -11.84
CA MET A 1 2.79 20.29 -12.63
C MET A 1 2.13 18.92 -12.55
N ALA A 2 2.17 18.11 -13.60
CA ALA A 2 1.54 16.78 -13.57
C ALA A 2 2.30 15.87 -12.58
N PRO A 3 1.59 15.10 -11.73
CA PRO A 3 2.23 14.22 -10.76
C PRO A 3 2.98 13.07 -11.44
N ARG A 4 4.07 12.65 -10.81
CA ARG A 4 4.98 11.62 -11.30
C ARG A 4 4.99 10.47 -10.32
N ILE A 5 4.28 9.41 -10.69
CA ILE A 5 4.01 8.27 -9.81
C ILE A 5 4.81 7.05 -10.26
N LEU A 6 5.44 6.36 -9.31
CA LEU A 6 6.03 5.03 -9.52
C LEU A 6 5.02 3.94 -9.14
N LEU A 7 5.02 2.85 -9.91
CA LEU A 7 4.26 1.63 -9.60
C LEU A 7 5.23 0.46 -9.46
N CYS A 8 4.99 -0.38 -8.47
CA CYS A 8 5.73 -1.61 -8.20
C CYS A 8 4.74 -2.75 -7.96
N GLY A 9 5.06 -3.95 -8.44
CA GLY A 9 4.32 -5.19 -8.14
C GLY A 9 4.63 -5.69 -6.73
N ASP A 10 5.05 -6.95 -6.62
CA ASP A 10 5.36 -7.63 -5.36
C ASP A 10 6.78 -7.34 -4.85
N PRO A 11 6.98 -6.63 -3.71
CA PRO A 11 8.29 -6.52 -3.08
C PRO A 11 8.67 -7.75 -2.24
N ILE A 12 7.67 -8.50 -1.73
CA ILE A 12 7.83 -9.72 -0.90
C ILE A 12 8.82 -9.47 0.26
N GLY A 13 8.71 -8.32 0.91
CA GLY A 13 9.58 -7.92 2.02
C GLY A 13 10.99 -7.43 1.66
N ASN A 14 11.43 -7.52 0.40
CA ASN A 14 12.76 -7.09 -0.04
C ASN A 14 12.82 -5.55 -0.28
N LEU A 15 12.62 -4.80 0.80
CA LEU A 15 12.42 -3.36 0.77
C LEU A 15 13.71 -2.58 0.48
N SER A 16 14.88 -3.11 0.82
CA SER A 16 16.16 -2.48 0.53
C SER A 16 16.47 -2.53 -0.96
N GLN A 17 16.18 -3.63 -1.65
CA GLN A 17 16.32 -3.66 -3.10
C GLN A 17 15.34 -2.69 -3.77
N LEU A 18 14.07 -2.70 -3.33
CA LEU A 18 13.04 -1.77 -3.80
C LEU A 18 13.50 -0.32 -3.63
N PHE A 19 13.86 0.11 -2.42
CA PHE A 19 14.17 1.50 -2.14
C PHE A 19 15.51 1.95 -2.71
N LYS A 20 16.52 1.07 -2.85
CA LYS A 20 17.72 1.37 -3.64
C LYS A 20 17.37 1.64 -5.11
N ARG A 21 16.47 0.86 -5.70
CA ARG A 21 16.00 1.08 -7.08
C ARG A 21 15.22 2.39 -7.21
N VAL A 22 14.32 2.67 -6.26
CA VAL A 22 13.55 3.91 -6.22
C VAL A 22 14.47 5.13 -6.12
N GLN A 23 15.48 5.12 -5.24
CA GLN A 23 16.46 6.20 -5.14
C GLN A 23 17.23 6.40 -6.44
N SER A 24 17.68 5.31 -7.09
CA SER A 24 18.38 5.37 -8.37
C SER A 24 17.52 6.00 -9.47
N VAL A 25 16.26 5.58 -9.59
CA VAL A 25 15.31 6.11 -10.58
C VAL A 25 14.93 7.56 -10.26
N ASN A 26 14.71 7.89 -9.00
CA ASN A 26 14.39 9.25 -8.58
C ASN A 26 15.54 10.22 -8.85
N LYS A 27 16.79 9.77 -8.70
CA LYS A 27 17.97 10.56 -9.05
C LYS A 27 18.14 10.77 -10.55
N SER A 28 17.90 9.75 -11.36
CA SER A 28 18.15 9.81 -12.82
C SER A 28 17.02 10.42 -13.61
N ALA A 29 15.77 10.23 -13.16
CA ALA A 29 14.59 10.63 -13.90
C ALA A 29 13.63 11.47 -13.07
N GLY A 30 13.80 11.64 -11.76
CA GLY A 30 12.85 12.32 -10.88
C GLY A 30 12.87 13.86 -10.95
N PRO A 31 12.27 14.55 -9.95
CA PRO A 31 11.64 13.97 -8.77
C PRO A 31 10.34 13.22 -9.10
N PHE A 32 10.07 12.14 -8.36
CA PHE A 32 8.78 11.45 -8.31
C PHE A 32 8.07 11.80 -7.01
N ASP A 33 6.75 11.90 -7.07
CA ASP A 33 5.91 12.35 -5.96
C ASP A 33 5.53 11.21 -5.01
N ALA A 34 5.29 10.01 -5.54
CA ALA A 34 4.93 8.84 -4.74
C ALA A 34 5.25 7.51 -5.44
N LEU A 35 5.25 6.43 -4.65
CA LEU A 35 5.30 5.04 -5.08
C LEU A 35 4.04 4.29 -4.60
N PHE A 36 3.41 3.51 -5.49
CA PHE A 36 2.44 2.49 -5.10
C PHE A 36 3.04 1.09 -5.28
N CYS A 37 3.01 0.28 -4.23
CA CYS A 37 3.31 -1.14 -4.27
C CYS A 37 1.99 -1.94 -4.28
N VAL A 38 1.67 -2.54 -5.41
CA VAL A 38 0.43 -3.28 -5.64
C VAL A 38 0.76 -4.76 -5.75
N GLY A 39 0.53 -5.48 -4.66
CA GLY A 39 0.89 -6.89 -4.51
C GLY A 39 1.47 -7.21 -3.14
N GLN A 40 2.05 -8.39 -3.00
CA GLN A 40 2.57 -8.90 -1.75
C GLN A 40 3.68 -8.00 -1.20
N PHE A 41 3.34 -7.15 -0.24
CA PHE A 41 4.29 -6.21 0.37
C PHE A 41 5.09 -6.86 1.50
N PHE A 42 4.44 -7.68 2.33
CA PHE A 42 5.08 -8.38 3.43
C PHE A 42 5.82 -9.62 2.94
N PRO A 43 6.88 -10.03 3.67
CA PRO A 43 7.63 -11.24 3.33
C PRO A 43 6.73 -12.50 3.39
N ASP A 44 7.03 -13.47 2.54
CA ASP A 44 6.47 -14.83 2.59
C ASP A 44 7.34 -15.82 3.37
N SER A 45 8.57 -15.43 3.72
CA SER A 45 9.54 -16.22 4.47
C SER A 45 10.21 -15.40 5.58
N PRO A 46 10.74 -16.02 6.65
CA PRO A 46 11.44 -15.29 7.71
C PRO A 46 12.74 -14.60 7.26
N GLU A 47 13.30 -14.98 6.11
CA GLU A 47 14.59 -14.47 5.60
C GLU A 47 14.60 -12.94 5.46
N PHE A 48 13.51 -12.36 4.95
CA PHE A 48 13.40 -10.92 4.73
C PHE A 48 12.75 -10.17 5.89
N LEU A 49 12.40 -10.86 6.99
CA LEU A 49 11.63 -10.25 8.08
C LEU A 49 12.42 -9.18 8.84
N ASP A 50 13.69 -9.43 9.15
CA ASP A 50 14.51 -8.47 9.91
C ASP A 50 14.71 -7.17 9.13
N GLU A 51 15.03 -7.28 7.84
CA GLU A 51 15.15 -6.14 6.93
C GLU A 51 13.81 -5.39 6.79
N PHE A 52 12.70 -6.12 6.62
CA PHE A 52 11.39 -5.51 6.56
C PHE A 52 11.05 -4.73 7.84
N LEU A 53 11.39 -5.29 9.01
CA LEU A 53 11.19 -4.64 10.30
C LEU A 53 12.02 -3.37 10.44
N ASP A 54 13.21 -3.27 9.81
CA ASP A 54 13.98 -2.04 9.83
C ASP A 54 13.20 -0.85 9.23
N TYR A 55 12.40 -1.07 8.19
CA TYR A 55 11.56 0.00 7.61
C TYR A 55 10.29 0.26 8.43
N VAL A 56 9.64 -0.79 8.94
CA VAL A 56 8.43 -0.67 9.77
C VAL A 56 8.72 0.01 11.11
N GLU A 57 9.89 -0.25 11.69
CA GLU A 57 10.34 0.30 12.97
C GLU A 57 11.18 1.57 12.80
N ALA A 58 11.22 2.12 11.57
CA ALA A 58 11.90 3.37 11.22
C ALA A 58 13.41 3.40 11.51
N ARG A 59 14.08 2.24 11.50
CA ARG A 59 15.55 2.11 11.51
C ARG A 59 16.16 2.37 10.13
N ALA A 60 15.40 2.13 9.07
CA ALA A 60 15.75 2.45 7.69
C ALA A 60 14.79 3.48 7.09
N GLN A 61 15.26 4.24 6.09
CA GLN A 61 14.53 5.37 5.51
C GLN A 61 13.79 4.97 4.23
N VAL A 62 12.53 5.40 4.13
CA VAL A 62 11.71 5.27 2.92
C VAL A 62 11.87 6.55 2.09
N PRO A 63 12.43 6.47 0.86
CA PRO A 63 12.98 7.63 0.15
C PRO A 63 11.95 8.59 -0.42
N ILE A 64 10.72 8.14 -0.65
CA ILE A 64 9.57 8.93 -1.12
C ILE A 64 8.28 8.33 -0.51
N PRO A 65 7.18 9.10 -0.40
CA PRO A 65 5.91 8.57 0.05
C PRO A 65 5.53 7.27 -0.70
N THR A 66 5.40 6.18 0.06
CA THR A 66 5.18 4.83 -0.46
C THR A 66 3.89 4.29 0.13
N TYR A 67 2.96 3.93 -0.75
CA TYR A 67 1.66 3.37 -0.41
C TYR A 67 1.63 1.91 -0.84
N PHE A 68 1.03 1.02 -0.07
CA PHE A 68 0.93 -0.38 -0.47
C PHE A 68 -0.46 -0.98 -0.27
N THR A 69 -0.85 -1.83 -1.23
CA THR A 69 -2.00 -2.75 -1.17
C THR A 69 -1.43 -4.17 -1.21
N GLY A 70 -1.41 -4.86 -0.07
CA GLY A 70 -0.51 -6.02 0.10
C GLY A 70 -0.37 -6.49 1.53
N ASP A 71 -1.47 -6.48 2.27
CA ASP A 71 -1.56 -6.63 3.72
C ASP A 71 -1.63 -8.08 4.22
N TYR A 72 -0.96 -8.98 3.49
CA TYR A 72 -0.85 -10.40 3.75
C TYR A 72 0.61 -10.85 3.67
N GLY A 73 0.95 -11.93 4.36
CA GLY A 73 2.31 -12.43 4.50
C GLY A 73 2.68 -12.64 5.97
N ILE A 74 3.93 -13.03 6.22
CA ILE A 74 4.44 -13.28 7.56
C ILE A 74 4.38 -11.98 8.37
N SER A 75 3.86 -12.10 9.59
CA SER A 75 3.71 -11.01 10.55
C SER A 75 2.77 -9.86 10.13
N ALA A 76 2.15 -9.89 8.94
CA ALA A 76 1.25 -8.82 8.48
C ALA A 76 0.10 -8.55 9.46
N PRO A 77 -0.65 -9.56 9.97
CA PRO A 77 -1.71 -9.31 10.94
C PRO A 77 -1.20 -8.71 12.25
N LYS A 78 -0.02 -9.14 12.72
CA LYS A 78 0.58 -8.65 13.97
C LYS A 78 1.04 -7.20 13.84
N ILE A 79 1.67 -6.85 12.72
CA ILE A 79 2.20 -5.49 12.48
C ILE A 79 1.06 -4.53 12.24
N LEU A 80 0.15 -4.87 11.33
CA LEU A 80 -0.89 -3.94 10.88
C LEU A 80 -2.04 -3.79 11.87
N SER A 81 -2.27 -4.77 12.76
CA SER A 81 -3.15 -4.59 13.92
C SER A 81 -2.60 -3.57 14.92
N LYS A 82 -1.27 -3.46 15.08
CA LYS A 82 -0.65 -2.38 15.85
C LYS A 82 -0.78 -1.05 15.11
N THR A 83 -0.50 -1.02 13.80
CA THR A 83 -0.65 0.19 12.97
C THR A 83 -2.05 0.78 13.07
N SER A 84 -3.09 -0.06 13.00
CA SER A 84 -4.50 0.37 13.09
C SER A 84 -4.88 0.98 14.44
N LYS A 85 -4.14 0.67 15.51
CA LYS A 85 -4.45 1.11 16.88
C LYS A 85 -3.72 2.40 17.27
N LYS A 86 -2.75 2.85 16.44
CA LYS A 86 -2.03 4.11 16.67
C LYS A 86 -3.01 5.28 16.64
N ALA A 87 -2.82 6.26 17.52
CA ALA A 87 -3.76 7.38 17.70
C ALA A 87 -3.91 8.20 16.40
N GLU A 88 -2.81 8.42 15.68
CA GLU A 88 -2.76 9.10 14.38
C GLU A 88 -3.52 8.36 13.27
N ASN A 89 -3.79 7.06 13.45
CA ASN A 89 -4.48 6.20 12.49
C ASN A 89 -5.94 5.91 12.90
N GLN A 90 -6.43 6.54 13.97
CA GLN A 90 -7.82 6.42 14.37
C GLN A 90 -8.73 7.25 13.45
N GLY A 91 -9.98 6.81 13.31
CA GLY A 91 -10.98 7.42 12.44
C GLY A 91 -11.07 6.77 11.07
N PHE A 92 -11.85 7.39 10.19
CA PHE A 92 -12.07 6.92 8.82
C PHE A 92 -11.03 7.55 7.89
N LYS A 93 -9.94 6.82 7.63
CA LYS A 93 -8.85 7.23 6.74
C LYS A 93 -8.80 6.33 5.51
N MET A 94 -8.92 6.95 4.34
CA MET A 94 -8.83 6.29 3.02
C MET A 94 -7.53 6.65 2.29
N ASP A 95 -6.82 7.67 2.75
CA ASP A 95 -5.53 8.13 2.23
C ASP A 95 -4.34 7.36 2.81
N GLY A 96 -4.60 6.27 3.55
CA GLY A 96 -3.61 5.37 4.09
C GLY A 96 -3.32 5.56 5.57
N LEU A 97 -2.99 4.46 6.24
CA LEU A 97 -2.55 4.46 7.64
C LEU A 97 -1.02 4.48 7.69
N GLU A 98 -0.44 5.40 8.45
CA GLU A 98 1.02 5.54 8.53
C GLU A 98 1.61 4.39 9.38
N VAL A 99 2.40 3.55 8.72
CA VAL A 99 3.14 2.45 9.36
C VAL A 99 4.42 2.99 9.99
N SER A 100 5.17 3.77 9.22
CA SER A 100 6.35 4.53 9.61
C SER A 100 6.49 5.73 8.66
N HIS A 101 7.46 6.60 8.89
CA HIS A 101 7.65 7.79 8.06
C HIS A 101 7.74 7.43 6.57
N ASN A 102 6.93 8.11 5.74
CA ASN A 102 6.77 7.87 4.29
C ASN A 102 6.22 6.49 3.89
N LEU A 103 5.73 5.67 4.83
CA LEU A 103 5.19 4.34 4.53
C LEU A 103 3.74 4.21 4.97
N PHE A 104 2.85 4.08 4.00
CA PHE A 104 1.40 4.13 4.18
C PHE A 104 0.74 2.83 3.73
N TRP A 105 -0.10 2.28 4.59
CA TRP A 105 -0.91 1.10 4.29
C TRP A 105 -2.29 1.52 3.79
N LEU A 106 -2.62 1.13 2.55
CA LEU A 106 -3.97 1.26 2.01
C LEU A 106 -4.79 0.05 2.48
N ARG A 107 -5.59 0.26 3.54
CA ARG A 107 -6.37 -0.78 4.21
C ARG A 107 -7.72 -0.99 3.54
N GLY A 108 -8.09 -2.25 3.30
CA GLY A 108 -9.40 -2.61 2.76
C GLY A 108 -9.59 -2.06 1.35
N SER A 109 -10.71 -1.39 1.11
CA SER A 109 -10.99 -0.68 -0.13
C SER A 109 -11.27 0.80 0.12
N GLY A 110 -11.04 1.64 -0.88
CA GLY A 110 -11.27 3.08 -0.74
C GLY A 110 -10.97 3.88 -1.99
N LYS A 111 -11.34 5.17 -1.92
CA LYS A 111 -11.07 6.20 -2.92
C LYS A 111 -10.48 7.42 -2.22
N PHE A 112 -9.39 7.96 -2.74
CA PHE A 112 -8.78 9.18 -2.22
C PHE A 112 -8.11 9.97 -3.35
N THR A 113 -7.74 11.22 -3.07
CA THR A 113 -7.02 12.08 -4.03
C THR A 113 -5.57 12.23 -3.62
N LEU A 114 -4.64 11.95 -4.55
CA LEU A 114 -3.20 12.12 -4.34
C LEU A 114 -2.62 12.99 -5.46
N HIS A 115 -2.08 14.16 -5.12
CA HIS A 115 -1.54 15.13 -6.08
C HIS A 115 -2.49 15.46 -7.25
N GLY A 116 -3.80 15.47 -6.97
CA GLY A 116 -4.85 15.72 -7.97
C GLY A 116 -5.31 14.48 -8.74
N LEU A 117 -4.70 13.32 -8.54
CA LEU A 117 -5.16 12.05 -9.11
C LEU A 117 -6.22 11.42 -8.21
N SER A 118 -7.33 10.98 -8.78
CA SER A 118 -8.31 10.11 -8.11
C SER A 118 -7.79 8.67 -8.12
N VAL A 119 -7.43 8.17 -6.93
CA VAL A 119 -6.90 6.84 -6.70
C VAL A 119 -7.96 5.98 -6.02
N VAL A 120 -8.29 4.85 -6.63
CA VAL A 120 -9.17 3.81 -6.08
C VAL A 120 -8.33 2.58 -5.80
N TYR A 121 -8.56 1.89 -4.68
CA TYR A 121 -7.83 0.69 -4.34
C TYR A 121 -8.70 -0.40 -3.72
N LEU A 122 -8.26 -1.65 -3.92
CA LEU A 122 -8.76 -2.85 -3.26
C LEU A 122 -7.57 -3.66 -2.77
N SER A 123 -7.38 -3.68 -1.45
CA SER A 123 -6.26 -4.33 -0.76
C SER A 123 -6.62 -5.75 -0.34
N GLY A 124 -5.62 -6.62 -0.29
CA GLY A 124 -5.76 -8.02 0.11
C GLY A 124 -5.96 -8.98 -1.07
N ARG A 125 -6.35 -10.22 -0.75
CA ARG A 125 -6.68 -11.29 -1.70
C ARG A 125 -8.14 -11.68 -1.60
N GLN A 126 -8.75 -12.07 -2.72
CA GLN A 126 -10.15 -12.52 -2.70
C GLN A 126 -10.31 -13.74 -1.79
N SER A 127 -11.32 -13.73 -0.94
CA SER A 127 -11.69 -14.87 -0.12
C SER A 127 -13.14 -14.77 0.36
N SER A 128 -13.76 -15.92 0.64
CA SER A 128 -15.04 -15.98 1.35
C SER A 128 -14.89 -15.78 2.86
N GLU A 129 -13.66 -15.77 3.38
CA GLU A 129 -13.38 -15.61 4.80
C GLU A 129 -13.10 -14.15 5.16
N THR A 130 -13.74 -13.67 6.22
CA THR A 130 -13.44 -12.37 6.82
C THR A 130 -12.18 -12.49 7.68
N GLN A 131 -11.01 -12.32 7.08
CA GLN A 131 -9.73 -12.25 7.81
C GLN A 131 -8.84 -11.13 7.27
N PHE A 132 -7.74 -10.90 7.98
CA PHE A 132 -6.75 -9.89 7.62
C PHE A 132 -6.15 -10.16 6.24
N GLY A 133 -5.98 -9.11 5.43
CA GLY A 133 -5.41 -9.23 4.08
C GLY A 133 -6.31 -9.92 3.07
N LYS A 134 -7.62 -9.94 3.31
CA LYS A 134 -8.62 -10.52 2.42
C LYS A 134 -9.72 -9.50 2.08
N TYR A 135 -10.32 -9.67 0.90
CA TYR A 135 -11.55 -8.98 0.52
C TYR A 135 -12.58 -9.98 -0.03
N SER A 136 -13.84 -9.61 0.09
CA SER A 136 -15.01 -10.38 -0.34
C SER A 136 -15.65 -9.78 -1.60
N GLN A 137 -16.67 -10.46 -2.14
CA GLN A 137 -17.48 -9.90 -3.24
C GLN A 137 -18.23 -8.64 -2.80
N ASP A 138 -18.68 -8.57 -1.54
CA ASP A 138 -19.36 -7.40 -0.99
C ASP A 138 -18.43 -6.17 -1.00
N ASP A 139 -17.14 -6.36 -0.70
CA ASP A 139 -16.14 -5.27 -0.77
C ASP A 139 -15.94 -4.76 -2.20
N VAL A 140 -15.99 -5.67 -3.19
CA VAL A 140 -15.91 -5.32 -4.62
C VAL A 140 -17.14 -4.52 -5.05
N ASP A 141 -18.33 -4.95 -4.62
CA ASP A 141 -19.59 -4.29 -5.00
C ASP A 141 -19.72 -2.91 -4.33
N ALA A 142 -19.29 -2.79 -3.06
CA ALA A 142 -19.20 -1.49 -2.38
C ALA A 142 -18.21 -0.55 -3.08
N LEU A 143 -17.05 -1.05 -3.52
CA LEU A 143 -16.07 -0.25 -4.25
C LEU A 143 -16.58 0.19 -5.62
N ARG A 144 -17.34 -0.68 -6.32
CA ARG A 144 -17.98 -0.33 -7.60
C ARG A 144 -18.94 0.84 -7.42
N ALA A 145 -19.80 0.80 -6.40
CA ALA A 145 -20.70 1.89 -6.08
C ALA A 145 -19.94 3.20 -5.76
N LEU A 146 -18.82 3.12 -5.04
CA LEU A 146 -17.95 4.27 -4.74
C LEU A 146 -17.28 4.85 -6.01
N ALA A 147 -16.90 3.98 -6.96
CA ALA A 147 -16.27 4.37 -8.20
C ALA A 147 -17.26 4.97 -9.22
N GLU A 148 -18.54 4.59 -9.15
CA GLU A 148 -19.63 5.14 -9.97
C GLU A 148 -20.04 6.56 -9.55
N GLU A 149 -19.64 7.02 -8.36
CA GLU A 149 -19.86 8.39 -7.91
C GLU A 149 -19.08 9.38 -8.80
N SER A 150 -19.82 10.20 -9.55
CA SER A 150 -19.39 11.17 -10.58
C SER A 150 -17.93 11.63 -10.45
N GLY A 151 -17.04 11.06 -11.26
CA GLY A 151 -15.62 11.44 -11.32
C GLY A 151 -14.82 10.45 -12.15
N VAL A 152 -13.70 10.91 -12.72
CA VAL A 152 -12.75 10.04 -13.43
C VAL A 152 -11.88 9.35 -12.38
N VAL A 153 -11.71 8.03 -12.48
CA VAL A 153 -10.68 7.30 -11.74
C VAL A 153 -9.41 7.29 -12.58
N ASP A 154 -8.34 7.89 -12.05
CA ASP A 154 -7.05 7.96 -12.75
C ASP A 154 -6.23 6.69 -12.51
N LEU A 155 -6.27 6.14 -11.30
CA LEU A 155 -5.55 4.94 -10.91
C LEU A 155 -6.48 3.99 -10.15
N PHE A 156 -6.56 2.74 -10.61
CA PHE A 156 -7.17 1.65 -9.86
C PHE A 156 -6.11 0.63 -9.45
N LEU A 157 -5.94 0.42 -8.15
CA LEU A 157 -4.92 -0.44 -7.55
C LEU A 157 -5.58 -1.73 -7.03
N SER A 158 -5.28 -2.85 -7.66
CA SER A 158 -5.72 -4.18 -7.22
C SER A 158 -4.71 -5.23 -7.70
N TYR A 159 -4.52 -6.29 -6.92
CA TYR A 159 -3.60 -7.38 -7.22
C TYR A 159 -4.39 -8.63 -7.69
N PRO A 160 -3.92 -9.37 -8.72
CA PRO A 160 -4.75 -10.27 -9.52
C PRO A 160 -5.43 -11.40 -8.74
N PHE A 161 -6.61 -11.71 -9.26
CA PHE A 161 -7.39 -12.93 -9.07
C PHE A 161 -6.69 -14.08 -9.80
N PHE A 162 -6.15 -15.06 -9.08
CA PHE A 162 -5.79 -16.36 -9.67
C PHE A 162 -6.56 -17.46 -8.96
#